data_AF-A0A256ZHV7-F1
#
_entry.id   AF-A0A256ZHV7-F1
#
_cell.length_a   1.000
_cell.length_b   1.000
_cell.length_c   1.000
_cell.angle_alpha   90.00
_cell.angle_beta   90.00
_cell.angle_gamma   90.00
#
_symmetry.space_group_name_H-M   'P 1'
#
loop_
_entity.id
_entity.type
_entity.pdbx_description
1 polymer ?
#
loop_
_entity_poly.entity_id
_entity_poly.type
_entity_poly.pdbx_seq_one_letter_code
_entity_poly.pdbx_strand_id
1 'polypeptide(L)'
;MWVKCFCGLKKRSYEAKLEFARKVENPTLKALLVSLAYEHLKLAETLRTLFNVEYEDVDPFSRECREALGTGILDSIAKAKARIKEIFSKEKTTTSDVEELLKMLRVLNDTSKGCLLSIAKIAKPSMAKVIVFLAETQDAFYRSIEKYLREELKGGGVK
;
A
#
# COMPACT_ATOMS: atom_id res chain seq x y z
N MET A 1 13.18 -14.66 5.38
CA MET A 1 13.54 -13.27 5.01
C MET A 1 12.39 -12.54 4.33
N TRP A 2 11.85 -13.10 3.24
CA TRP A 2 10.83 -12.44 2.42
C TRP A 2 9.59 -11.91 3.16
N VAL A 3 8.93 -12.74 3.98
CA VAL A 3 7.76 -12.33 4.78
C VAL A 3 8.11 -11.18 5.73
N LYS A 4 9.29 -11.21 6.35
CA LYS A 4 9.76 -10.13 7.24
C LYS A 4 9.89 -8.80 6.48
N CYS A 5 10.53 -8.82 5.32
CA CYS A 5 10.67 -7.65 4.46
C CYS A 5 9.33 -7.09 3.99
N PHE A 6 8.39 -7.96 3.61
CA PHE A 6 7.06 -7.52 3.20
C PHE A 6 6.24 -6.93 4.36
N CYS A 7 6.34 -7.52 5.56
CA CYS A 7 5.74 -6.95 6.78
C CYS A 7 6.32 -5.55 7.08
N GLY A 8 7.65 -5.41 7.04
CA GLY A 8 8.34 -4.13 7.23
C GLY A 8 7.91 -3.09 6.20
N LEU A 9 7.81 -3.48 4.92
CA LEU A 9 7.33 -2.62 3.84
C LEU A 9 5.90 -2.12 4.10
N LYS A 10 5.00 -3.01 4.52
CA LYS A 10 3.60 -2.65 4.81
C LYS A 10 3.47 -1.73 6.01
N LYS A 11 4.24 -1.97 7.07
CA LYS A 11 4.30 -1.07 8.24
C LYS A 11 4.84 0.32 7.88
N ARG A 12 5.97 0.41 7.18
CA ARG A 12 6.51 1.70 6.67
C ARG A 12 5.50 2.41 5.76
N SER A 13 4.75 1.65 4.96
CA SER A 13 3.72 2.20 4.09
C SER A 13 2.51 2.74 4.86
N TYR A 14 2.13 2.12 5.98
CA TYR A 14 1.12 2.63 6.91
C TYR A 14 1.58 3.96 7.53
N GLU A 15 2.79 4.01 8.06
CA GLU A 15 3.36 5.21 8.70
C GLU A 15 3.41 6.39 7.73
N ALA A 16 3.93 6.15 6.51
CA ALA A 16 4.02 7.18 5.48
C ALA A 16 2.64 7.71 5.04
N LYS A 17 1.62 6.83 4.94
CA LYS A 17 0.25 7.24 4.60
C LYS A 17 -0.39 8.07 5.70
N LEU A 18 -0.18 7.71 6.97
CA LEU A 18 -0.68 8.51 8.09
C LEU A 18 -0.01 9.88 8.14
N GLU A 19 1.30 9.95 7.97
CA GLU A 19 2.01 11.23 7.93
C GLU A 19 1.50 12.12 6.79
N PHE A 20 1.26 11.52 5.63
CA PHE A 20 0.69 12.23 4.49
C PHE A 20 -0.75 12.70 4.76
N ALA A 21 -1.62 11.84 5.30
CA ALA A 21 -3.01 12.17 5.59
C ALA A 21 -3.17 13.34 6.59
N ARG A 22 -2.21 13.50 7.52
CA ARG A 22 -2.17 14.65 8.46
C ARG A 22 -2.04 16.00 7.76
N LYS A 23 -1.49 16.04 6.54
CA LYS A 23 -1.25 17.26 5.75
C LYS A 23 -2.41 17.61 4.81
N VAL A 24 -3.41 16.74 4.67
CA VAL A 24 -4.58 16.96 3.81
C VAL A 24 -5.64 17.72 4.61
N GLU A 25 -6.25 18.78 4.07
CA GLU A 25 -7.31 19.51 4.81
C GLU A 25 -8.66 18.87 4.56
N ASN A 26 -8.98 18.51 3.31
CA ASN A 26 -10.22 17.79 2.94
C ASN A 26 -10.45 16.57 3.86
N PRO A 27 -11.52 16.56 4.69
CA PRO A 27 -11.76 15.52 5.69
C PRO A 27 -12.12 14.18 5.06
N THR A 28 -12.83 14.16 3.93
CA THR A 28 -13.19 12.93 3.22
C THR A 28 -11.95 12.27 2.62
N LEU A 29 -11.12 13.04 1.90
CA LEU A 29 -9.86 12.55 1.35
C LEU A 29 -8.92 12.05 2.46
N LYS A 30 -8.84 12.80 3.58
CA LYS A 30 -8.10 12.38 4.78
C LYS A 30 -8.59 11.03 5.30
N ALA A 31 -9.91 10.85 5.45
CA ALA A 31 -10.49 9.60 5.93
C ALA A 31 -10.19 8.41 4.99
N LEU A 32 -10.23 8.62 3.66
CA LEU A 32 -9.86 7.61 2.68
C LEU A 32 -8.38 7.20 2.79
N LEU A 33 -7.48 8.18 2.94
CA LEU A 33 -6.05 7.93 3.12
C LEU A 33 -5.73 7.21 4.43
N VAL A 34 -6.40 7.60 5.52
CA VAL A 34 -6.30 6.92 6.82
C VAL A 34 -6.79 5.48 6.71
N SER A 35 -7.91 5.24 6.03
CA SER A 35 -8.45 3.89 5.81
C SER A 35 -7.46 3.01 5.03
N LEU A 36 -6.86 3.55 3.96
CA LEU A 36 -5.79 2.87 3.21
C LEU A 36 -4.55 2.57 4.07
N ALA A 37 -4.21 3.46 5.01
CA ALA A 37 -3.12 3.22 5.93
C ALA A 37 -3.43 2.02 6.82
N TYR A 38 -4.60 1.99 7.46
CA TYR A 38 -4.99 0.90 8.35
C TYR A 38 -5.11 -0.44 7.63
N GLU A 39 -5.49 -0.45 6.35
CA GLU A 39 -5.45 -1.65 5.53
C GLU A 39 -4.03 -2.22 5.43
N HIS A 40 -3.02 -1.37 5.25
CA HIS A 40 -1.62 -1.81 5.22
C HIS A 40 -1.14 -2.32 6.59
N LEU A 41 -1.58 -1.70 7.69
CA LEU A 41 -1.27 -2.18 9.03
C LEU A 41 -1.89 -3.56 9.28
N LYS A 42 -3.17 -3.75 8.93
CA LYS A 42 -3.88 -5.03 9.02
C LYS A 42 -3.10 -6.15 8.34
N LEU A 43 -2.61 -5.91 7.12
CA LEU A 43 -1.79 -6.88 6.39
C LEU A 43 -0.49 -7.20 7.12
N ALA A 44 0.22 -6.16 7.59
CA ALA A 44 1.48 -6.34 8.31
C ALA A 44 1.28 -7.17 9.59
N GLU A 45 0.29 -6.80 10.41
CA GLU A 45 0.00 -7.45 11.70
C GLU A 45 -0.49 -8.90 11.53
N THR A 46 -1.31 -9.16 10.50
CA THR A 46 -1.80 -10.52 10.27
C THR A 46 -0.66 -11.43 9.82
N LEU A 47 0.16 -10.99 8.87
CA LEU A 47 1.34 -11.76 8.44
C LEU A 47 2.34 -11.95 9.57
N ARG A 48 2.54 -10.92 10.39
CA ARG A 48 3.37 -10.98 11.59
C ARG A 48 2.92 -12.09 12.53
N THR A 49 1.63 -12.13 12.82
CA THR A 49 1.00 -13.11 13.70
C THR A 49 1.12 -14.52 13.12
N LEU A 50 0.82 -14.71 11.83
CA LEU A 50 0.87 -16.03 11.19
C LEU A 50 2.28 -16.61 11.14
N PHE A 51 3.30 -15.77 10.95
CA PHE A 51 4.69 -16.21 10.77
C PHE A 51 5.58 -15.98 12.00
N ASN A 52 5.02 -15.55 13.13
CA ASN A 52 5.74 -15.20 14.35
C ASN A 52 6.94 -14.29 14.07
N VAL A 53 6.71 -13.20 13.33
CA VAL A 53 7.75 -12.23 12.96
C VAL A 53 7.84 -11.16 14.05
N GLU A 54 9.04 -10.90 14.57
CA GLU A 54 9.25 -9.73 15.42
C GLU A 54 9.46 -8.47 14.57
N TYR A 55 9.05 -7.31 15.09
CA TYR A 55 9.16 -6.03 14.38
C TYR A 55 10.58 -5.48 14.31
N GLU A 56 11.58 -6.17 14.86
CA GLU A 56 12.95 -5.68 14.95
C GLU A 56 13.47 -5.23 13.58
N ASP A 57 13.71 -3.91 13.48
CA ASP A 57 14.32 -3.07 12.44
C ASP A 57 14.60 -3.68 11.06
N VAL A 58 13.62 -4.35 10.45
CA VAL A 58 13.73 -4.72 9.04
C VAL A 58 13.50 -3.47 8.20
N ASP A 59 14.59 -2.84 7.75
CA ASP A 59 14.53 -1.83 6.71
C ASP A 59 14.11 -2.50 5.39
N PRO A 60 12.91 -2.21 4.84
CA PRO A 60 12.46 -2.80 3.59
C PRO A 60 13.28 -2.34 2.37
N PHE A 61 14.13 -1.32 2.52
CA PHE A 61 15.02 -0.82 1.47
C PHE A 61 16.48 -1.26 1.63
N SER A 62 16.79 -2.05 2.67
CA SER A 62 18.07 -2.73 2.84
C SER A 62 18.41 -3.62 1.64
N ARG A 63 19.69 -3.96 1.50
CA ARG A 63 20.14 -4.85 0.42
C ARG A 63 19.45 -6.21 0.53
N GLU A 64 19.34 -6.77 1.74
CA GLU A 64 18.71 -8.06 1.97
C GLU A 64 17.23 -8.05 1.54
N CYS A 65 16.49 -6.98 1.84
CA CYS A 65 15.10 -6.86 1.42
C CYS A 65 14.93 -6.55 -0.05
N ARG A 66 15.87 -5.86 -0.69
CA ARG A 66 15.90 -5.68 -2.15
C ARG A 66 16.09 -7.01 -2.88
N GLU A 67 17.01 -7.83 -2.40
CA GLU A 67 17.23 -9.18 -2.94
C GLU A 67 16.01 -10.08 -2.71
N ALA A 68 15.41 -10.02 -1.52
CA ALA A 68 14.24 -10.83 -1.21
C ALA A 68 12.99 -10.40 -1.98
N LEU A 69 12.58 -9.13 -1.87
CA LEU A 69 11.34 -8.61 -2.48
C LEU A 69 11.47 -8.44 -4.00
N GLY A 70 12.69 -8.28 -4.50
CA GLY A 70 12.97 -7.93 -5.89
C GLY A 70 13.07 -6.42 -6.07
N THR A 71 14.16 -5.98 -6.72
CA THR A 71 14.45 -4.58 -7.02
C THR A 71 13.33 -3.91 -7.82
N GLY A 72 12.76 -4.60 -8.81
CA GLY A 72 11.67 -4.06 -9.63
C GLY A 72 10.41 -3.67 -8.85
N ILE A 73 10.07 -4.41 -7.78
CA ILE A 73 8.92 -4.07 -6.91
C ILE A 73 9.21 -2.79 -6.13
N LEU A 74 10.39 -2.71 -5.51
CA LEU A 74 10.78 -1.55 -4.69
C LEU A 74 10.97 -0.30 -5.54
N ASP A 75 11.53 -0.42 -6.74
CA ASP A 75 11.68 0.69 -7.68
C ASP A 75 10.31 1.19 -8.16
N SER A 76 9.36 0.30 -8.40
CA SER A 76 7.98 0.67 -8.77
C SER A 76 7.29 1.44 -7.63
N ILE A 77 7.50 1.02 -6.38
CA ILE A 77 7.00 1.72 -5.18
C ILE A 77 7.65 3.09 -5.05
N ALA A 78 8.97 3.19 -5.24
CA ALA A 78 9.70 4.46 -5.17
C ALA A 78 9.23 5.44 -6.24
N LYS A 79 9.05 4.98 -7.49
CA LYS A 79 8.49 5.77 -8.59
C LYS A 79 7.07 6.27 -8.28
N ALA A 80 6.19 5.38 -7.80
CA ALA A 80 4.84 5.76 -7.42
C ALA A 80 4.84 6.80 -6.29
N LYS A 81 5.70 6.64 -5.27
CA LYS A 81 5.85 7.62 -4.19
C LYS A 81 6.30 9.00 -4.72
N ALA A 82 7.30 9.03 -5.60
CA ALA A 82 7.79 10.27 -6.20
C ALA A 82 6.69 10.98 -6.99
N ARG A 83 5.96 10.23 -7.83
CA ARG A 83 4.89 10.77 -8.66
C ARG A 83 3.68 11.25 -7.85
N ILE A 84 3.29 10.52 -6.81
CA ILE A 84 2.29 10.97 -5.83
C ILE A 84 2.70 12.32 -5.26
N LYS A 85 3.94 12.43 -4.76
CA LYS A 85 4.44 13.69 -4.17
C LYS A 85 4.39 14.84 -5.18
N GLU A 86 4.75 14.58 -6.44
CA GLU A 86 4.67 15.57 -7.51
C GLU A 86 3.23 16.04 -7.72
N ILE A 87 2.26 15.12 -7.88
CA ILE A 87 0.85 15.44 -8.11
C ILE A 87 0.27 16.30 -6.97
N PHE A 88 0.60 15.96 -5.72
CA PHE A 88 0.15 16.71 -4.55
C PHE A 88 0.92 18.01 -4.29
N SER A 89 2.06 18.21 -4.96
CA SER A 89 2.79 19.50 -4.90
C SER A 89 2.31 20.52 -5.93
N LYS A 90 1.47 20.10 -6.89
CA LYS A 90 0.92 21.00 -7.91
C LYS A 90 -0.15 21.90 -7.29
N GLU A 91 -0.14 23.16 -7.69
CA GLU A 91 -1.14 24.15 -7.29
C GLU A 91 -2.56 23.76 -7.74
N LYS A 92 -2.66 23.06 -8.88
CA LYS A 92 -3.92 22.50 -9.39
C LYS A 92 -3.69 21.11 -9.98
N THR A 93 -4.38 20.12 -9.43
CA THR A 93 -4.40 18.75 -9.97
C THR A 93 -5.30 18.68 -11.20
N THR A 94 -4.78 18.14 -12.31
CA THR A 94 -5.57 17.94 -13.53
C THR A 94 -6.29 16.59 -13.51
N THR A 95 -7.33 16.42 -14.33
CA THR A 95 -7.97 15.10 -14.54
C THR A 95 -6.96 14.04 -14.95
N SER A 96 -5.96 14.38 -15.77
CA SER A 96 -4.90 13.44 -16.17
C SER A 96 -4.05 13.01 -14.98
N ASP A 97 -3.71 13.93 -14.08
CA ASP A 97 -2.95 13.62 -12.86
C ASP A 97 -3.75 12.65 -11.97
N VAL A 98 -5.07 12.86 -11.84
CA VAL A 98 -5.95 11.96 -11.08
C VAL A 98 -5.97 10.56 -11.69
N GLU A 99 -6.17 10.44 -13.01
CA GLU A 99 -6.20 9.12 -13.67
C GLU A 99 -4.85 8.40 -13.56
N GLU A 100 -3.75 9.13 -13.69
CA GLU A 100 -2.40 8.57 -13.51
C GLU A 100 -2.19 8.09 -12.07
N LEU A 101 -2.63 8.86 -11.07
CA LEU A 101 -2.58 8.48 -9.66
C LEU A 101 -3.36 7.19 -9.40
N LEU A 102 -4.60 7.10 -9.88
CA LEU A 102 -5.45 5.93 -9.68
C LEU A 102 -4.84 4.70 -10.36
N LYS A 103 -4.28 4.86 -11.57
CA LYS A 103 -3.57 3.79 -12.27
C LYS A 103 -2.37 3.28 -11.47
N MET A 104 -1.54 4.17 -10.93
CA MET A 104 -0.39 3.78 -10.11
C MET A 104 -0.80 3.06 -8.83
N LEU A 105 -1.81 3.58 -8.13
CA LEU A 105 -2.32 2.95 -6.92
C LEU A 105 -2.88 1.54 -7.21
N ARG A 106 -3.53 1.33 -8.36
CA ARG A 106 -4.00 0.00 -8.80
C ARG A 106 -2.85 -0.96 -9.04
N VAL A 107 -1.79 -0.53 -9.73
CA VAL A 107 -0.57 -1.34 -9.92
C VAL A 107 0.06 -1.72 -8.58
N LEU A 108 0.11 -0.80 -7.62
CA LEU A 108 0.60 -1.10 -6.26
C LEU A 108 -0.27 -2.10 -5.51
N ASN A 109 -1.59 -2.01 -5.68
CA ASN A 109 -2.55 -2.97 -5.12
C ASN A 109 -2.34 -4.37 -5.72
N ASP A 110 -2.24 -4.47 -7.04
CA ASP A 110 -2.01 -5.73 -7.75
C ASP A 110 -0.67 -6.37 -7.35
N THR A 111 0.37 -5.55 -7.21
CA THR A 111 1.69 -5.99 -6.71
C THR A 111 1.57 -6.56 -5.30
N SER A 112 0.82 -5.89 -4.42
CA SER A 112 0.60 -6.33 -3.05
C SER A 112 -0.19 -7.64 -2.99
N LYS A 113 -1.22 -7.78 -3.83
CA LYS A 113 -1.99 -9.02 -4.00
C LYS A 113 -1.11 -10.17 -4.48
N GLY A 114 -0.27 -9.91 -5.50
CA GLY A 114 0.70 -10.89 -6.02
C GLY A 114 1.70 -11.34 -4.96
N CYS A 115 2.15 -10.43 -4.09
CA CYS A 115 2.98 -10.77 -2.94
C CYS A 115 2.23 -11.70 -1.97
N LEU A 116 1.01 -11.34 -1.54
CA LEU A 116 0.22 -12.18 -0.64
C LEU A 116 -0.01 -13.58 -1.20
N LEU A 117 -0.41 -13.69 -2.47
CA LEU A 117 -0.63 -14.99 -3.13
C LEU A 117 0.66 -15.82 -3.22
N SER A 118 1.80 -15.18 -3.43
CA SER A 118 3.10 -15.86 -3.40
C SER A 118 3.48 -16.32 -1.99
N ILE A 119 3.15 -15.56 -0.93
CA ILE A 119 3.33 -16.01 0.47
C ILE A 119 2.45 -17.23 0.72
N ALA A 120 1.18 -17.19 0.29
CA ALA A 120 0.22 -18.26 0.51
C ALA A 120 0.69 -19.60 -0.09
N LYS A 121 1.33 -19.58 -1.27
CA LYS A 121 1.85 -20.79 -1.94
C LYS A 121 2.90 -21.55 -1.12
N ILE A 122 3.67 -20.85 -0.29
CA ILE A 122 4.75 -21.45 0.53
C ILE A 122 4.35 -21.61 2.00
N ALA A 123 3.14 -21.19 2.37
CA ALA A 123 2.64 -21.23 3.74
C ALA A 123 1.99 -22.59 4.06
N LYS A 124 1.87 -22.90 5.36
CA LYS A 124 1.07 -24.05 5.81
C LYS A 124 -0.40 -23.89 5.37
N PRO A 125 -1.14 -24.97 5.10
CA PRO A 125 -2.50 -24.88 4.53
C PRO A 125 -3.48 -23.98 5.29
N SER A 126 -3.44 -23.97 6.63
CA SER A 126 -4.29 -23.08 7.44
C SER A 126 -3.93 -21.60 7.27
N MET A 127 -2.63 -21.28 7.26
CA MET A 127 -2.13 -19.92 7.04
C MET A 127 -2.42 -19.46 5.62
N ALA A 128 -2.24 -20.34 4.63
CA ALA A 128 -2.50 -20.05 3.23
C ALA A 128 -3.95 -19.57 3.01
N LYS A 129 -4.94 -20.23 3.64
CA LYS A 129 -6.35 -19.80 3.58
C LYS A 129 -6.55 -18.37 4.09
N VAL A 130 -5.93 -18.03 5.22
CA VAL A 130 -6.00 -16.66 5.80
C VAL A 130 -5.35 -15.65 4.84
N ILE A 131 -4.20 -15.97 4.26
CA ILE A 131 -3.48 -15.07 3.36
C ILE A 131 -4.24 -14.85 2.04
N VAL A 132 -4.86 -15.90 1.50
CA VAL A 132 -5.74 -15.78 0.32
C VAL A 132 -6.93 -14.87 0.62
N PHE A 133 -7.58 -15.05 1.78
CA PHE A 133 -8.66 -14.17 2.23
C PHE A 133 -8.20 -12.70 2.34
N LEU A 134 -7.00 -12.43 2.87
CA LEU A 134 -6.44 -11.08 2.88
C LEU A 134 -6.24 -10.51 1.48
N ALA A 135 -5.75 -11.31 0.54
CA ALA A 135 -5.52 -10.87 -0.84
C ALA A 135 -6.82 -10.50 -1.57
N GLU A 136 -7.89 -11.25 -1.32
CA GLU A 136 -9.22 -11.00 -1.89
C GLU A 136 -9.89 -9.76 -1.27
N THR A 137 -9.85 -9.65 0.06
CA THR A 137 -10.44 -8.50 0.76
C THR A 137 -9.70 -7.20 0.48
N GLN A 138 -8.37 -7.24 0.32
CA GLN A 138 -7.58 -6.07 -0.08
C GLN A 138 -7.98 -5.56 -1.48
N ASP A 139 -8.18 -6.47 -2.45
CA ASP A 139 -8.59 -6.11 -3.81
C ASP A 139 -9.99 -5.48 -3.81
N ALA A 140 -10.94 -6.10 -3.11
CA ALA A 140 -12.30 -5.56 -2.97
C ALA A 140 -12.29 -4.17 -2.30
N PHE A 141 -11.57 -4.02 -1.19
CA PHE A 141 -11.42 -2.74 -0.50
C PHE A 141 -10.82 -1.67 -1.41
N TYR A 142 -9.74 -2.02 -2.13
CA TYR A 142 -9.08 -1.08 -3.01
C TYR A 142 -9.98 -0.59 -4.14
N ARG A 143 -10.78 -1.47 -4.76
CA ARG A 143 -11.77 -1.08 -5.79
C ARG A 143 -12.79 -0.07 -5.27
N SER A 144 -13.29 -0.28 -4.04
CA SER A 144 -14.19 0.68 -3.40
C SER A 144 -13.50 2.01 -3.14
N ILE A 145 -12.31 2.00 -2.56
CA ILE A 145 -11.55 3.23 -2.27
C ILE A 145 -11.19 3.98 -3.55
N GLU A 146 -10.80 3.29 -4.63
CA GLU A 146 -10.45 3.92 -5.90
C GLU A 146 -11.62 4.75 -6.46
N LYS A 147 -12.85 4.23 -6.35
CA LYS A 147 -14.06 4.96 -6.74
C LYS A 147 -14.20 6.27 -5.97
N TYR A 148 -14.11 6.21 -4.64
CA TYR A 148 -14.26 7.40 -3.80
C TYR A 148 -13.11 8.40 -3.97
N LEU A 149 -11.86 7.90 -4.10
CA LEU A 149 -10.72 8.76 -4.41
C LEU A 149 -10.91 9.50 -5.73
N ARG A 150 -11.44 8.83 -6.76
CA ARG A 150 -11.72 9.45 -8.06
C ARG A 150 -12.73 10.59 -7.93
N GLU A 151 -13.78 10.40 -7.14
CA GLU A 151 -14.82 11.41 -6.90
C GLU A 151 -14.23 12.62 -6.15
N GLU A 152 -13.51 12.40 -5.05
CA GLU A 152 -12.90 13.45 -4.24
C GLU A 152 -11.81 14.23 -4.99
N LEU A 153 -10.97 13.54 -5.76
CA LEU A 153 -9.87 14.18 -6.49
C LEU A 153 -10.34 14.95 -7.73
N LYS A 154 -11.47 14.56 -8.35
CA LYS A 154 -12.08 15.32 -9.46
C LYS A 154 -12.96 16.48 -8.98
N GLY A 155 -13.49 16.40 -7.75
CA GLY A 155 -14.33 17.42 -7.14
C GLY A 155 -13.63 18.73 -6.75
N GLY A 156 -12.32 18.87 -6.98
CA GLY A 156 -11.57 20.12 -6.78
C GLY A 156 -11.08 20.39 -5.35
N GLY A 157 -11.28 19.46 -4.41
CA GLY A 157 -10.85 19.61 -3.02
C GLY A 157 -9.52 18.93 -2.71
N VAL A 158 -8.41 19.44 -3.26
CA VAL A 158 -7.04 19.07 -2.81
C VAL A 158 -6.47 20.09 -1.82
N LYS A 159 -7.26 21.10 -1.43
CA LYS A 159 -7.01 21.86 -0.19
C LYS A 159 -7.79 21.14 0.91
#